data_AF-A0A366D7Q3-F1
#
_entry.id   AF-A0A366D7Q3-F1
#
_cell.length_a   1.000
_cell.length_b   1.000
_cell.length_c   1.000
_cell.angle_alpha   90.00
_cell.angle_beta   90.00
_cell.angle_gamma   90.00
#
_symmetry.space_group_name_H-M   'P 1'
#
loop_
_entity.id
_entity.type
_entity.pdbx_description
1 polymer ?
#
loop_
_entity_poly.entity_id
_entity_poly.type
_entity_poly.pdbx_seq_one_letter_code
_entity_poly.pdbx_strand_id
1 'polypeptide(L)'
;MVSHPVSPDHLNILQRSVIRRLNTEQQRLHHALASARDIDRRTLARLETEIDRQHALIHVALAGGIPPEWIAAIQQGADQGAPVRELSELPTGHVDRADLVARVTHDVATLRTITGLDARYGPAGLAENRQAARRLHTVMRDRRADALIVTKLLGLEPEETREIWTSDPGAWETDAAARVAGLDPAVVRARWYDAADTDTSGLRRRTAAAASAGVHPATDVPVTTQPTDLVRGTRTRLDRSAIIHRWRNPTPDTASTALRDAGLTGTQERDLFADEAAEPATGVEHATPGPDPDPIGGPQ
;
A
#
# COMPACT_ATOMS: atom_id res chain seq x y z
N MET A 1 1.80 -2.49 27.80
CA MET A 1 2.25 -1.32 27.01
C MET A 1 2.70 -0.26 27.99
N VAL A 2 3.88 0.31 27.80
CA VAL A 2 4.47 1.29 28.74
C VAL A 2 4.26 2.67 28.15
N SER A 3 3.27 3.41 28.67
CA SER A 3 3.07 4.80 28.30
C SER A 3 4.11 5.68 29.01
N HIS A 4 4.77 6.57 28.27
CA HIS A 4 5.77 7.46 28.84
C HIS A 4 5.16 8.82 29.14
N PRO A 5 5.44 9.42 30.32
CA PRO A 5 5.03 10.79 30.60
C PRO A 5 5.78 11.75 29.67
N VAL A 6 5.05 12.68 29.06
CA VAL A 6 5.59 13.72 28.18
C VAL A 6 5.53 15.06 28.89
N SER A 7 6.68 15.70 29.06
CA SER A 7 6.78 17.09 29.51
C SER A 7 6.65 18.06 28.32
N PRO A 8 5.96 19.20 28.46
CA PRO A 8 5.93 20.26 27.45
C PRO A 8 7.32 20.70 26.95
N ASP A 9 8.35 20.59 27.79
CA ASP A 9 9.71 20.98 27.45
C ASP A 9 10.33 20.09 26.37
N HIS A 10 9.91 18.82 26.27
CA HIS A 10 10.42 17.86 25.29
C HIS A 10 9.74 17.95 23.92
N LEU A 11 8.79 18.87 23.73
CA LEU A 11 8.14 19.04 22.43
C LEU A 11 9.11 19.58 21.38
N ASN A 12 9.11 18.94 20.22
CA ASN A 12 9.79 19.49 19.05
C ASN A 12 9.05 20.74 18.52
N ILE A 13 9.77 21.53 17.72
CA ILE A 13 9.26 22.82 17.19
C ILE A 13 7.97 22.65 16.39
N LEU A 14 7.79 21.52 15.70
CA LEU A 14 6.61 21.25 14.87
C LEU A 14 5.40 20.92 15.75
N GLN A 15 5.56 20.09 16.77
CA GLN A 15 4.51 19.79 17.76
C GLN A 15 4.05 21.07 18.47
N ARG A 16 4.99 21.94 18.90
CA ARG A 16 4.65 23.25 19.47
C ARG A 16 3.84 24.13 18.50
N SER A 17 4.14 24.03 17.20
CA SER A 17 3.43 24.79 16.17
C SER A 17 2.01 24.25 15.94
N VAL A 18 1.83 22.92 15.97
CA VAL A 18 0.50 22.28 15.95
C VAL A 18 -0.33 22.66 17.17
N ILE A 19 0.24 22.64 18.39
CA ILE A 19 -0.47 23.04 19.61
C ILE A 19 -0.92 24.50 19.55
N ARG A 20 -0.03 25.42 19.14
CA ARG A 20 -0.38 26.85 19.00
C ARG A 20 -1.48 27.06 17.96
N ARG A 21 -1.43 26.33 16.85
CA ARG A 21 -2.45 26.39 15.81
C ARG A 21 -3.78 25.85 16.35
N LEU A 22 -3.77 24.72 17.04
CA LEU A 22 -4.96 24.12 17.66
C LEU A 22 -5.61 25.06 18.68
N ASN A 23 -4.83 25.69 19.55
CA ASN A 23 -5.34 26.68 20.51
C ASN A 23 -5.99 27.89 19.81
N THR A 24 -5.35 28.41 18.75
CA THR A 24 -5.93 29.49 17.94
C THR A 24 -7.26 29.09 17.29
N GLU A 25 -7.32 27.90 16.67
CA GLU A 25 -8.55 27.43 16.03
C GLU A 25 -9.66 27.12 17.04
N GLN A 26 -9.31 26.61 18.22
CA GLN A 26 -10.27 26.40 19.30
C GLN A 26 -10.92 27.72 19.74
N GLN A 27 -10.12 28.77 19.95
CA GLN A 27 -10.64 30.09 20.31
C GLN A 27 -11.55 30.66 19.20
N ARG A 28 -11.16 30.50 17.93
CA ARG A 28 -11.98 30.93 16.80
C ARG A 28 -13.32 30.22 16.76
N LEU A 29 -13.33 28.90 16.98
CA LEU A 29 -14.57 28.13 17.03
C LEU A 29 -15.45 28.59 18.20
N HIS A 30 -14.87 28.74 19.39
CA HIS A 30 -15.60 29.24 20.56
C HIS A 30 -16.23 30.61 20.29
N HIS A 31 -15.48 31.57 19.72
CA HIS A 31 -16.01 32.88 19.35
C HIS A 31 -17.09 32.79 18.27
N ALA A 32 -16.92 31.93 17.26
CA ALA A 32 -17.91 31.74 16.21
C ALA A 32 -19.22 31.21 16.80
N LEU A 33 -19.16 30.21 17.69
CA LEU A 33 -20.31 29.67 18.40
C LEU A 33 -20.98 30.71 19.31
N ALA A 34 -20.22 31.46 20.08
CA ALA A 34 -20.75 32.51 20.97
C ALA A 34 -21.41 33.67 20.20
N SER A 35 -20.95 33.95 18.97
CA SER A 35 -21.50 35.00 18.11
C SER A 35 -22.73 34.57 17.32
N ALA A 36 -22.98 33.26 17.19
CA ALA A 36 -24.07 32.70 16.41
C ALA A 36 -25.41 32.85 17.16
N ARG A 37 -25.99 34.05 17.13
CA ARG A 37 -27.29 34.34 17.74
C ARG A 37 -28.48 33.79 16.93
N ASP A 38 -28.33 33.76 15.60
CA ASP A 38 -29.29 33.18 14.66
C ASP A 38 -28.55 32.24 13.70
N ILE A 39 -28.90 30.95 13.69
CA ILE A 39 -28.25 29.95 12.83
C ILE A 39 -28.91 29.96 11.46
N ASP A 40 -28.45 30.83 10.57
CA ASP A 40 -28.78 30.73 9.15
C ASP A 40 -27.91 29.67 8.44
N ARG A 41 -28.27 29.30 7.20
CA ARG A 41 -27.54 28.28 6.42
C ARG A 41 -26.07 28.64 6.19
N ARG A 42 -25.74 29.93 6.08
CA ARG A 42 -24.37 30.39 5.85
C ARG A 42 -23.52 30.25 7.11
N THR A 43 -24.09 30.60 8.25
CA THR A 43 -23.47 30.46 9.58
C THR A 43 -23.26 29.00 9.90
N LEU A 44 -24.24 28.13 9.61
CA LEU A 44 -24.10 26.69 9.76
C LEU A 44 -22.95 26.12 8.91
N ALA A 45 -22.93 26.41 7.60
CA ALA A 45 -21.87 25.93 6.71
C ALA A 45 -20.46 26.42 7.13
N ARG A 46 -20.38 27.65 7.67
CA ARG A 46 -19.14 28.18 8.24
C ARG A 46 -18.73 27.40 9.50
N LEU A 47 -19.65 27.17 10.42
CA LEU A 47 -19.38 26.40 11.64
C LEU A 47 -18.94 24.98 11.33
N GLU A 48 -19.61 24.29 10.40
CA GLU A 48 -19.22 22.97 9.90
C GLU A 48 -17.77 22.98 9.38
N THR A 49 -17.40 24.01 8.60
CA THR A 49 -16.04 24.16 8.09
C THR A 49 -15.01 24.35 9.20
N GLU A 50 -15.31 25.15 10.24
CA GLU A 50 -14.38 25.35 11.36
C GLU A 50 -14.26 24.10 12.24
N ILE A 51 -15.37 23.40 12.49
CA ILE A 51 -15.39 22.11 13.19
C ILE A 51 -14.53 21.08 12.44
N ASP A 52 -14.69 20.98 11.12
CA ASP A 52 -13.91 20.06 10.29
C ASP A 52 -12.40 20.35 10.34
N ARG A 53 -12.01 21.64 10.34
CA ARG A 53 -10.61 22.05 10.49
C ARG A 53 -10.05 21.71 11.86
N GLN A 54 -10.82 21.98 12.91
CA GLN A 54 -10.42 21.66 14.28
C GLN A 54 -10.26 20.15 14.47
N HIS A 55 -11.22 19.33 14.02
CA HIS A 55 -11.12 17.87 14.04
C HIS A 55 -9.88 17.38 13.27
N ALA A 56 -9.61 17.95 12.09
CA ALA A 56 -8.41 17.60 11.32
C ALA A 56 -7.11 17.95 12.08
N LEU A 57 -7.04 19.11 12.75
CA LEU A 57 -5.90 19.48 13.59
C LEU A 57 -5.72 18.57 14.79
N ILE A 58 -6.82 18.17 15.45
CA ILE A 58 -6.79 17.19 16.56
C ILE A 58 -6.20 15.86 16.07
N HIS A 59 -6.64 15.37 14.91
CA HIS A 59 -6.07 14.15 14.35
C HIS A 59 -4.58 14.27 14.02
N VAL A 60 -4.16 15.41 13.44
CA VAL A 60 -2.73 15.69 13.20
C VAL A 60 -1.95 15.72 14.51
N ALA A 61 -2.51 16.34 15.55
CA ALA A 61 -1.88 16.45 16.86
C ALA A 61 -1.68 15.07 17.49
N LEU A 62 -2.74 14.25 17.55
CA LEU A 62 -2.69 12.89 18.07
C LEU A 62 -1.71 12.02 17.29
N ALA A 63 -1.72 12.08 15.96
CA ALA A 63 -0.80 11.31 15.12
C ALA A 63 0.65 11.77 15.29
N GLY A 64 0.87 13.06 15.59
CA GLY A 64 2.17 13.63 15.88
C GLY A 64 2.66 13.42 17.32
N GLY A 65 1.94 12.66 18.14
CA GLY A 65 2.33 12.40 19.53
C GLY A 65 2.10 13.56 20.48
N ILE A 66 1.10 14.41 20.22
CA ILE A 66 0.60 15.35 21.23
C ILE A 66 -0.37 14.58 22.15
N PRO A 67 -0.17 14.63 23.48
CA PRO A 67 -1.02 13.94 24.44
C PRO A 67 -2.50 14.37 24.34
N PRO A 68 -3.46 13.44 24.41
CA PRO A 68 -4.89 13.77 24.40
C PRO A 68 -5.29 14.66 25.58
N GLU A 69 -4.61 14.57 26.73
CA GLU A 69 -4.88 15.40 27.91
C GLU A 69 -4.61 16.89 27.62
N TRP A 70 -3.60 17.19 26.80
CA TRP A 70 -3.31 18.57 26.40
C TRP A 70 -4.35 19.11 25.44
N ILE A 71 -4.82 18.28 24.50
CA ILE A 71 -5.90 18.64 23.59
C ILE A 71 -7.16 18.96 24.39
N ALA A 72 -7.50 18.11 25.37
CA ALA A 72 -8.62 18.33 26.27
C ALA A 72 -8.46 19.62 27.09
N ALA A 73 -7.27 19.90 27.63
CA ALA A 73 -7.01 21.14 28.36
C ALA A 73 -7.17 22.39 27.48
N ILE A 74 -6.72 22.35 26.22
CA ILE A 74 -6.90 23.44 25.25
C ILE A 74 -8.38 23.65 24.95
N GLN A 75 -9.13 22.57 24.72
CA GLN A 75 -10.57 22.63 24.48
C GLN A 75 -11.30 23.23 25.68
N GLN A 76 -11.05 22.71 26.88
CA GLN A 76 -11.66 23.18 28.12
C GLN A 76 -11.34 24.65 28.40
N GLY A 77 -10.08 25.07 28.23
CA GLY A 77 -9.70 26.47 28.45
C GLY A 77 -10.44 27.42 27.51
N ALA A 78 -10.54 27.07 26.23
CA ALA A 78 -11.29 27.88 25.27
C ALA A 78 -12.80 27.90 25.54
N ASP A 79 -13.39 26.77 25.96
CA ASP A 79 -14.81 26.70 26.33
C ASP A 79 -15.13 27.62 27.52
N GLN A 80 -14.15 27.83 28.41
CA GLN A 80 -14.21 28.76 29.54
C GLN A 80 -13.84 30.21 29.16
N GLY A 81 -13.52 30.49 27.89
CA GLY A 81 -13.04 31.80 27.45
C GLY A 81 -11.64 32.17 27.98
N ALA A 82 -10.92 31.20 28.53
CA ALA A 82 -9.59 31.34 29.13
C ALA A 82 -8.60 30.40 28.41
N PRO A 83 -8.14 30.78 27.21
CA PRO A 83 -7.25 29.92 26.45
C PRO A 83 -5.91 29.72 27.15
N VAL A 84 -5.29 28.56 26.90
CA VAL A 84 -3.93 28.24 27.35
C VAL A 84 -2.96 29.30 26.83
N ARG A 85 -2.28 30.02 27.72
CA ARG A 85 -1.36 31.10 27.36
C ARG A 85 0.07 30.60 27.23
N GLU A 86 0.44 29.67 28.10
CA GLU A 86 1.77 29.08 28.15
C GLU A 86 1.70 27.56 28.11
N LEU A 87 2.64 26.91 27.42
CA LEU A 87 2.66 25.44 27.35
C LEU A 87 2.94 24.79 28.71
N SER A 88 3.53 25.51 29.65
CA SER A 88 3.74 25.12 31.04
C SER A 88 2.45 24.93 31.83
N GLU A 89 1.32 25.52 31.37
CA GLU A 89 0.00 25.34 31.97
C GLU A 89 -0.64 23.99 31.60
N LEU A 90 -0.08 23.27 30.62
CA LEU A 90 -0.59 21.98 30.20
C LEU A 90 -0.28 20.91 31.26
N PRO A 91 -1.22 19.97 31.52
CA PRO A 91 -1.02 18.91 32.50
C PRO A 91 0.10 17.96 32.06
N THR A 92 0.51 17.01 32.91
CA THR A 92 1.34 15.90 32.41
C THR A 92 0.51 15.06 31.43
N GLY A 93 1.06 14.83 30.24
CA GLY A 93 0.41 14.04 29.20
C GLY A 93 1.07 12.68 28.99
N HIS A 94 0.35 11.73 28.41
CA HIS A 94 0.87 10.40 28.11
C HIS A 94 0.74 10.06 26.63
N VAL A 95 1.81 9.49 26.08
CA VAL A 95 1.85 9.05 24.69
C VAL A 95 2.51 7.68 24.62
N ASP A 96 1.89 6.77 23.87
CA ASP A 96 2.53 5.53 23.46
C ASP A 96 3.23 5.77 22.12
N ARG A 97 4.53 6.08 22.18
CA ARG A 97 5.34 6.33 20.97
C ARG A 97 5.46 5.08 20.10
N ALA A 98 5.54 3.89 20.71
CA ALA A 98 5.68 2.65 19.97
C ALA A 98 4.45 2.39 19.10
N ASP A 99 3.25 2.66 19.64
CA ASP A 99 2.00 2.59 18.87
C ASP A 99 1.97 3.57 17.69
N LEU A 100 2.44 4.80 17.90
CA LEU A 100 2.47 5.81 16.83
C LEU A 100 3.44 5.41 15.71
N VAL A 101 4.62 4.90 16.08
CA VAL A 101 5.59 4.35 15.13
C VAL A 101 5.00 3.15 14.39
N ALA A 102 4.33 2.23 15.08
CA ALA A 102 3.69 1.07 14.47
C ALA A 102 2.60 1.47 13.46
N ARG A 103 1.82 2.52 13.76
CA ARG A 103 0.80 3.07 12.85
C ARG A 103 1.40 3.61 11.55
N VAL A 104 2.44 4.45 11.64
CA VAL A 104 3.09 4.98 10.41
C VAL A 104 3.78 3.86 9.62
N THR A 105 4.36 2.85 10.29
CA THR A 105 4.88 1.64 9.63
C THR A 105 3.80 0.91 8.86
N HIS A 106 2.61 0.75 9.45
CA HIS A 106 1.47 0.13 8.79
C HIS A 106 0.99 0.93 7.57
N ASP A 107 0.92 2.27 7.67
CA ASP A 107 0.53 3.14 6.56
C ASP A 107 1.53 3.03 5.39
N VAL A 108 2.83 2.99 5.69
CA VAL A 108 3.88 2.81 4.68
C VAL A 108 3.82 1.42 4.04
N ALA A 109 3.58 0.36 4.82
CA ALA A 109 3.38 -1.00 4.29
C ALA A 109 2.12 -1.10 3.39
N THR A 110 1.06 -0.38 3.74
CA THR A 110 -0.14 -0.26 2.91
C THR A 110 0.19 0.46 1.59
N LEU A 111 0.96 1.55 1.65
CA LEU A 111 1.42 2.26 0.45
C LEU A 111 2.25 1.34 -0.47
N ARG A 112 3.17 0.53 0.07
CA ARG A 112 3.91 -0.48 -0.70
C ARG A 112 3.00 -1.50 -1.38
N THR A 113 1.97 -1.95 -0.67
CA THR A 113 0.98 -2.88 -1.22
C THR A 113 0.23 -2.26 -2.40
N ILE A 114 -0.22 -1.02 -2.27
CA ILE A 114 -0.89 -0.28 -3.35
C ILE A 114 0.07 -0.06 -4.53
N THR A 115 1.34 0.28 -4.28
CA THR A 115 2.38 0.37 -5.33
C THR A 115 2.52 -0.94 -6.10
N GLY A 116 2.56 -2.08 -5.40
CA GLY A 116 2.61 -3.40 -6.04
C GLY A 116 1.38 -3.69 -6.90
N LEU A 117 0.18 -3.38 -6.38
CA LEU A 117 -1.07 -3.54 -7.13
C LEU A 117 -1.08 -2.70 -8.40
N ASP A 118 -0.70 -1.42 -8.31
CA ASP A 118 -0.65 -0.52 -9.47
C ASP A 118 0.45 -0.92 -10.47
N ALA A 119 1.60 -1.38 -9.98
CA ALA A 119 2.66 -1.92 -10.85
C ALA A 119 2.21 -3.15 -11.63
N ARG A 120 1.43 -4.04 -11.00
CA ARG A 120 0.96 -5.29 -11.61
C ARG A 120 -0.25 -5.11 -12.53
N TYR A 121 -1.23 -4.30 -12.12
CA TYR A 121 -2.51 -4.18 -12.83
C TYR A 121 -2.82 -2.79 -13.40
N GLY A 122 -2.12 -1.74 -12.96
CA GLY A 122 -2.35 -0.36 -13.38
C GLY A 122 -2.44 -0.13 -14.90
N PRO A 123 -1.64 -0.77 -15.77
CA PRO A 123 -1.77 -0.63 -17.22
C PRO A 123 -3.10 -1.14 -17.77
N ALA A 124 -3.55 -2.31 -17.30
CA ALA A 124 -4.85 -2.87 -17.66
C ALA A 124 -5.99 -2.05 -17.03
N GLY A 125 -5.87 -1.70 -15.75
CA GLY A 125 -6.81 -0.85 -15.04
C GLY A 125 -6.98 0.54 -15.68
N LEU A 126 -5.92 1.14 -16.22
CA LEU A 126 -5.99 2.40 -16.97
C LEU A 126 -6.74 2.24 -18.29
N ALA A 127 -6.53 1.13 -19.01
CA ALA A 127 -7.24 0.82 -20.25
C ALA A 127 -8.73 0.54 -20.00
N GLU A 128 -9.05 -0.16 -18.92
CA GLU A 128 -10.42 -0.50 -18.51
C GLU A 128 -11.17 0.71 -17.92
N ASN A 129 -10.56 1.42 -16.98
CA ASN A 129 -11.19 2.50 -16.22
C ASN A 129 -10.19 3.61 -15.83
N ARG A 130 -10.08 4.62 -16.70
CA ARG A 130 -9.24 5.81 -16.48
C ARG A 130 -9.60 6.62 -15.23
N GLN A 131 -10.85 6.58 -14.77
CA GLN A 131 -11.25 7.31 -13.57
C GLN A 131 -10.73 6.61 -12.33
N ALA A 132 -10.89 5.29 -12.24
CA ALA A 132 -10.34 4.50 -11.13
C ALA A 132 -8.82 4.64 -11.04
N ALA A 133 -8.10 4.61 -12.17
CA ALA A 133 -6.64 4.81 -12.17
C ALA A 133 -6.23 6.17 -11.59
N ARG A 134 -6.94 7.25 -11.96
CA ARG A 134 -6.71 8.58 -11.40
C ARG A 134 -7.04 8.67 -9.91
N ARG A 135 -8.10 7.99 -9.45
CA ARG A 135 -8.44 7.91 -8.03
C ARG A 135 -7.35 7.17 -7.27
N LEU A 136 -6.84 6.03 -7.77
CA LEU A 136 -5.76 5.30 -7.12
C LEU A 136 -4.49 6.14 -6.96
N HIS A 137 -4.09 6.88 -8.00
CA HIS A 137 -2.94 7.80 -7.90
C HIS A 137 -3.16 8.90 -6.86
N THR A 138 -4.40 9.40 -6.75
CA THR A 138 -4.79 10.33 -5.70
C THR A 138 -4.68 9.68 -4.31
N VAL A 139 -5.14 8.43 -4.16
CA VAL A 139 -5.03 7.66 -2.91
C VAL A 139 -3.57 7.51 -2.48
N MET A 140 -2.69 7.09 -3.40
CA MET A 140 -1.26 6.94 -3.13
C MET A 140 -0.62 8.27 -2.72
N ARG A 141 -0.91 9.36 -3.42
CA ARG A 141 -0.40 10.70 -3.11
C ARG A 141 -0.85 11.17 -1.73
N ASP A 142 -2.14 11.07 -1.45
CA ASP A 142 -2.73 11.57 -0.20
C ASP A 142 -2.22 10.75 1.00
N ARG A 143 -2.14 9.41 0.89
CA ARG A 143 -1.53 8.54 1.91
C ARG A 143 -0.06 8.85 2.14
N ARG A 144 0.71 9.04 1.07
CA ARG A 144 2.13 9.37 1.17
C ARG A 144 2.34 10.71 1.88
N ALA A 145 1.59 11.75 1.50
CA ALA A 145 1.71 13.07 2.11
C ALA A 145 1.41 13.04 3.62
N ASP A 146 0.34 12.35 4.00
CA ASP A 146 -0.07 12.20 5.41
C ASP A 146 0.98 11.41 6.22
N ALA A 147 1.44 10.26 5.73
CA ALA A 147 2.47 9.47 6.40
C ALA A 147 3.80 10.23 6.56
N LEU A 148 4.19 11.05 5.57
CA LEU A 148 5.38 11.91 5.64
C LEU A 148 5.23 13.04 6.66
N ILE A 149 4.03 13.62 6.80
CA ILE A 149 3.73 14.60 7.85
C ILE A 149 3.86 13.95 9.23
N VAL A 150 3.27 12.76 9.41
CA VAL A 150 3.32 12.04 10.69
C VAL A 150 4.76 11.66 11.04
N THR A 151 5.53 11.12 10.10
CA THR A 151 6.96 10.82 10.26
C THR A 151 7.73 12.05 10.78
N LYS A 152 7.51 13.20 10.16
CA LYS A 152 8.16 14.46 10.53
C LYS A 152 7.73 14.96 11.92
N LEU A 153 6.44 14.85 12.23
CA LEU A 153 5.89 15.29 13.53
C LEU A 153 6.40 14.45 14.69
N LEU A 154 6.54 13.14 14.50
CA LEU A 154 7.08 12.23 15.49
C LEU A 154 8.56 12.48 15.78
N GLY A 155 9.26 13.25 14.94
CA GLY A 155 10.70 13.51 15.08
C GLY A 155 11.48 12.21 15.08
N LEU A 156 11.14 11.28 14.17
CA LEU A 156 11.83 10.00 14.08
C LEU A 156 13.31 10.21 13.76
N GLU A 157 14.16 9.42 14.40
CA GLU A 157 15.59 9.45 14.10
C GLU A 157 15.84 8.99 12.66
N PRO A 158 17.00 9.34 12.06
CA PRO A 158 17.33 8.93 10.70
C PRO A 158 17.29 7.40 10.50
N GLU A 159 17.71 6.63 11.50
CA GLU A 159 17.66 5.17 11.53
C GLU A 159 16.23 4.64 11.48
N GLU A 160 15.35 5.15 12.35
CA GLU A 160 13.93 4.76 12.40
C GLU A 160 13.23 5.13 11.09
N THR A 161 13.51 6.32 10.56
CA THR A 161 12.99 6.77 9.26
C THR A 161 13.44 5.83 8.14
N ARG A 162 14.71 5.41 8.16
CA ARG A 162 15.28 4.45 7.20
C ARG A 162 14.66 3.06 7.31
N GLU A 163 14.35 2.60 8.51
CA GLU A 163 13.67 1.31 8.73
C GLU A 163 12.24 1.36 8.18
N ILE A 164 11.49 2.41 8.51
CA ILE A 164 10.08 2.55 8.13
C ILE A 164 9.95 2.79 6.63
N TRP A 165 10.69 3.75 6.07
CA TRP A 165 10.57 4.16 4.67
C TRP A 165 11.46 3.37 3.72
N THR A 166 12.31 2.50 4.25
CA THR A 166 13.40 1.82 3.52
C THR A 166 14.50 2.81 3.10
N SER A 167 15.76 2.42 3.20
CA SER A 167 16.90 3.28 2.82
C SER A 167 17.12 3.35 1.30
N ASP A 168 16.70 2.31 0.58
CA ASP A 168 16.93 2.11 -0.85
C ASP A 168 15.60 1.96 -1.61
N PRO A 169 15.39 2.72 -2.70
CA PRO A 169 14.25 2.50 -3.60
C PRO A 169 14.17 1.05 -4.12
N GLY A 170 15.29 0.38 -4.38
CA GLY A 170 15.30 -1.00 -4.86
C GLY A 170 14.71 -2.00 -3.85
N ALA A 171 14.96 -1.79 -2.56
CA ALA A 171 14.35 -2.57 -1.49
C ALA A 171 12.84 -2.29 -1.35
N TRP A 172 12.39 -1.04 -1.54
CA TRP A 172 10.95 -0.72 -1.63
C TRP A 172 10.29 -1.48 -2.77
N GLU A 173 10.85 -1.38 -3.98
CA GLU A 173 10.32 -2.02 -5.19
C GLU A 173 10.27 -3.55 -5.04
N THR A 174 11.28 -4.13 -4.41
CA THR A 174 11.34 -5.57 -4.15
C THR A 174 10.25 -6.01 -3.18
N ASP A 175 10.04 -5.29 -2.07
CA ASP A 175 8.97 -5.59 -1.11
C ASP A 175 7.58 -5.40 -1.75
N ALA A 176 7.37 -4.30 -2.47
CA ALA A 176 6.12 -4.03 -3.17
C ALA A 176 5.80 -5.13 -4.22
N ALA A 177 6.79 -5.58 -4.99
CA ALA A 177 6.63 -6.67 -5.94
C ALA A 177 6.32 -7.99 -5.23
N ALA A 178 7.06 -8.34 -4.16
CA ALA A 178 6.86 -9.58 -3.42
C ALA A 178 5.45 -9.71 -2.84
N ARG A 179 4.87 -8.61 -2.34
CA ARG A 179 3.50 -8.56 -1.78
C ARG A 179 2.42 -8.96 -2.77
N VAL A 180 2.65 -8.76 -4.07
CA VAL A 180 1.66 -9.04 -5.11
C VAL A 180 2.04 -10.18 -6.02
N ALA A 181 3.30 -10.64 -6.06
CA ALA A 181 3.79 -11.62 -7.04
C ALA A 181 2.98 -12.92 -7.08
N GLY A 182 2.57 -13.43 -5.92
CA GLY A 182 1.83 -14.69 -5.79
C GLY A 182 0.30 -14.59 -5.90
N LEU A 183 -0.26 -13.38 -6.05
CA LEU A 183 -1.71 -13.21 -6.10
C LEU A 183 -2.31 -13.66 -7.43
N ASP A 184 -3.53 -14.19 -7.40
CA ASP A 184 -4.31 -14.48 -8.59
C ASP A 184 -4.68 -13.17 -9.35
N PRO A 185 -4.68 -13.14 -10.69
CA PRO A 185 -5.03 -11.94 -11.45
C PRO A 185 -6.38 -11.31 -11.09
N ALA A 186 -7.42 -12.11 -10.83
CA ALA A 186 -8.72 -11.61 -10.41
C ALA A 186 -8.66 -10.96 -9.03
N VAL A 187 -7.87 -11.52 -8.11
CA VAL A 187 -7.61 -10.93 -6.78
C VAL A 187 -6.85 -9.61 -6.88
N VAL A 188 -5.83 -9.53 -7.75
CA VAL A 188 -5.09 -8.27 -7.98
C VAL A 188 -6.03 -7.20 -8.53
N ARG A 189 -6.85 -7.55 -9.53
CA ARG A 189 -7.85 -6.65 -10.12
C ARG A 189 -8.82 -6.13 -9.05
N ALA A 190 -9.42 -7.03 -8.27
CA ALA A 190 -10.36 -6.66 -7.22
C ALA A 190 -9.72 -5.71 -6.19
N ARG A 191 -8.56 -6.06 -5.64
CA ARG A 191 -7.84 -5.24 -4.66
C ARG A 191 -7.38 -3.89 -5.21
N TRP A 192 -7.05 -3.82 -6.50
CA TRP A 192 -6.72 -2.55 -7.15
C TRP A 192 -7.93 -1.62 -7.21
N TYR A 193 -9.13 -2.12 -7.53
CA TYR A 193 -10.35 -1.32 -7.48
C TYR A 193 -10.73 -0.93 -6.06
N ASP A 194 -10.62 -1.84 -5.08
CA ASP A 194 -10.85 -1.53 -3.66
C ASP A 194 -9.93 -0.41 -3.17
N ALA A 195 -8.66 -0.44 -3.56
CA ALA A 195 -7.70 0.62 -3.26
C ALA A 195 -8.06 1.93 -3.97
N ALA A 196 -8.56 1.89 -5.21
CA ALA A 196 -8.96 3.06 -5.98
C ALA A 196 -10.21 3.74 -5.42
N ASP A 197 -11.08 2.99 -4.75
CA ASP A 197 -12.33 3.48 -4.17
C ASP A 197 -12.19 3.90 -2.70
N THR A 198 -10.98 3.81 -2.14
CA THR A 198 -10.68 4.31 -0.78
C THR A 198 -10.94 5.83 -0.68
N ASP A 199 -11.80 6.25 0.25
CA ASP A 199 -11.96 7.67 0.55
C ASP A 199 -10.75 8.23 1.32
N THR A 200 -10.02 9.16 0.67
CA THR A 200 -8.89 9.88 1.26
C THR A 200 -9.22 11.32 1.66
N SER A 201 -10.51 11.69 1.70
CA SER A 201 -10.94 13.04 2.11
C SER A 201 -10.40 13.44 3.49
N GLY A 202 -10.38 12.49 4.43
CA GLY A 202 -9.78 12.67 5.75
C GLY A 202 -8.28 12.98 5.70
N LEU A 203 -7.52 12.25 4.88
CA LEU A 203 -6.07 12.47 4.71
C LEU A 203 -5.77 13.86 4.12
N ARG A 204 -6.57 14.31 3.15
CA ARG A 204 -6.44 15.66 2.59
C ARG A 204 -6.74 16.74 3.62
N ARG A 205 -7.80 16.57 4.42
CA ARG A 205 -8.13 17.50 5.51
C ARG A 205 -6.99 17.55 6.53
N ARG A 206 -6.43 16.41 6.94
CA ARG A 206 -5.25 16.35 7.84
C ARG A 206 -4.03 17.03 7.24
N THR A 207 -3.72 16.75 5.97
CA THR A 207 -2.60 17.40 5.27
C THR A 207 -2.75 18.92 5.21
N ALA A 208 -3.96 19.42 4.91
CA ALA A 208 -4.25 20.84 4.90
C ALA A 208 -4.18 21.47 6.31
N ALA A 209 -4.69 20.77 7.33
CA ALA A 209 -4.60 21.18 8.72
C ALA A 209 -3.14 21.29 9.20
N ALA A 210 -2.31 20.28 8.90
CA ALA A 210 -0.88 20.28 9.19
C ALA A 210 -0.17 21.46 8.50
N ALA A 211 -0.46 21.71 7.22
CA ALA A 211 0.09 22.84 6.49
C ALA A 211 -0.31 24.19 7.13
N SER A 212 -1.53 24.31 7.66
CA SER A 212 -1.96 25.51 8.40
C SER A 212 -1.19 25.74 9.71
N ALA A 213 -0.57 24.69 10.26
CA ALA A 213 0.36 24.75 11.38
C ALA A 213 1.83 24.89 10.95
N GLY A 214 2.11 25.09 9.66
CA GLY A 214 3.47 25.16 9.10
C GLY A 214 4.15 23.80 8.94
N VAL A 215 3.41 22.70 9.05
CA VAL A 215 3.93 21.34 8.93
C VAL A 215 3.66 20.81 7.53
N HIS A 216 4.73 20.66 6.75
CA HIS A 216 4.69 20.10 5.40
C HIS A 216 5.30 18.70 5.38
N PRO A 217 4.91 17.83 4.41
CA PRO A 217 5.51 16.52 4.23
C PRO A 217 7.04 16.56 4.25
N ALA A 218 7.67 15.59 4.91
CA ALA A 218 9.12 15.43 4.90
C ALA A 218 9.65 15.31 3.46
N THR A 219 10.73 16.04 3.17
CA THR A 219 11.40 16.06 1.86
C THR A 219 12.71 15.28 1.87
N ASP A 220 13.18 14.93 3.06
CA ASP A 220 14.46 14.32 3.40
C ASP A 220 14.36 12.81 3.69
N VAL A 221 13.18 12.20 3.45
CA VAL A 221 13.04 10.75 3.55
C VAL A 221 13.87 10.05 2.45
N PRO A 222 14.53 8.91 2.72
CA PRO A 222 15.43 8.26 1.77
C PRO A 222 14.77 7.89 0.43
N VAL A 223 13.52 7.42 0.49
CA VAL A 223 12.71 7.19 -0.71
C VAL A 223 12.04 8.50 -1.10
N THR A 224 12.78 9.37 -1.80
CA THR A 224 12.28 10.65 -2.34
C THR A 224 11.48 10.52 -3.63
N THR A 225 11.47 9.32 -4.24
CA THR A 225 10.84 9.06 -5.54
C THR A 225 9.32 9.25 -5.49
N GLN A 226 8.78 9.83 -6.56
CA GLN A 226 7.33 9.98 -6.72
C GLN A 226 6.68 8.59 -6.78
N PRO A 227 5.41 8.44 -6.33
CA PRO A 227 4.71 7.16 -6.42
C PRO A 227 4.78 6.52 -7.82
N THR A 228 4.78 7.32 -8.88
CA THR A 228 4.91 6.87 -10.27
C THR A 228 6.24 6.20 -10.58
N ASP A 229 7.33 6.67 -9.98
CA ASP A 229 8.67 6.10 -10.19
C ASP A 229 8.80 4.76 -9.47
N LEU A 230 8.25 4.69 -8.24
CA LEU A 230 8.19 3.43 -7.48
C LEU A 230 7.33 2.39 -8.19
N VAL A 231 6.19 2.78 -8.78
CA VAL A 231 5.36 1.88 -9.60
C VAL A 231 6.15 1.37 -10.81
N ARG A 232 6.89 2.25 -11.50
CA ARG A 232 7.73 1.87 -12.65
C ARG A 232 8.81 0.86 -12.26
N GLY A 233 9.59 1.14 -11.21
CA GLY A 233 10.64 0.23 -10.74
C GLY A 233 10.09 -1.10 -10.25
N THR A 234 8.98 -1.08 -9.50
CA THR A 234 8.26 -2.28 -9.04
C THR A 234 7.79 -3.13 -10.21
N ARG A 235 7.29 -2.51 -11.29
CA ARG A 235 6.88 -3.22 -12.50
C ARG A 235 8.07 -3.92 -13.16
N THR A 236 9.21 -3.24 -13.30
CA THR A 236 10.44 -3.85 -13.82
C THR A 236 10.89 -5.05 -12.98
N ARG A 237 10.74 -4.99 -11.65
CA ARG A 237 11.01 -6.13 -10.75
C ARG A 237 10.06 -7.30 -10.99
N LEU A 238 8.76 -7.03 -11.14
CA LEU A 238 7.75 -8.05 -11.45
C LEU A 238 8.04 -8.73 -12.79
N ASP A 239 8.30 -7.96 -13.84
CA ASP A 239 8.62 -8.49 -15.17
C ASP A 239 9.86 -9.38 -15.13
N ARG A 240 10.91 -8.96 -14.41
CA ARG A 240 12.13 -9.75 -14.21
C ARG A 240 11.85 -11.06 -13.46
N SER A 241 11.01 -11.03 -12.43
CA SER A 241 10.64 -12.23 -11.66
C SER A 241 9.84 -13.22 -12.50
N ALA A 242 8.92 -12.75 -13.34
CA ALA A 242 8.13 -13.58 -14.25
C ALA A 242 9.01 -14.28 -15.29
N ILE A 243 10.03 -13.57 -15.80
CA ILE A 243 11.05 -14.15 -16.66
C ILE A 243 11.80 -15.27 -15.92
N ILE A 244 12.34 -15.01 -14.72
CA ILE A 244 13.09 -16.02 -13.95
C ILE A 244 12.22 -17.25 -13.63
N HIS A 245 10.94 -17.06 -13.27
CA HIS A 245 10.02 -18.17 -13.05
C HIS A 245 9.77 -19.00 -14.32
N ARG A 246 9.61 -18.35 -15.47
CA ARG A 246 9.47 -19.03 -16.77
C ARG A 246 10.71 -19.88 -17.10
N TRP A 247 11.91 -19.37 -16.81
CA TRP A 247 13.16 -20.12 -17.02
C TRP A 247 13.35 -21.28 -16.05
N ARG A 248 12.91 -21.14 -14.79
CA ARG A 248 13.02 -22.21 -13.78
C ARG A 248 11.96 -23.31 -13.95
N ASN A 249 10.77 -22.94 -14.41
CA ASN A 249 9.64 -23.84 -14.63
C ASN A 249 9.14 -23.69 -16.07
N PRO A 250 9.90 -24.12 -17.08
CA PRO A 250 9.42 -24.08 -18.45
C PRO A 250 8.19 -25.00 -18.56
N THR A 251 7.10 -24.49 -19.14
CA THR A 251 6.02 -25.37 -19.57
C THR A 251 6.55 -26.31 -20.66
N PRO A 252 6.00 -27.53 -20.84
CA PRO A 252 6.44 -28.44 -21.89
C PRO A 252 6.48 -27.79 -23.30
N ASP A 253 5.56 -26.87 -23.56
CA ASP A 253 5.50 -26.09 -24.81
C ASP A 253 6.61 -25.04 -24.92
N THR A 254 7.00 -24.37 -23.83
CA THR A 254 8.11 -23.40 -23.87
C THR A 254 9.47 -24.10 -23.88
N ALA A 255 9.59 -25.27 -23.24
CA ALA A 255 10.75 -26.14 -23.40
C ALA A 255 10.87 -26.65 -24.85
N SER A 256 9.76 -27.09 -25.46
CA SER A 256 9.74 -27.55 -26.85
C SER A 256 10.06 -26.44 -27.86
N THR A 257 9.54 -25.23 -27.65
CA THR A 257 9.87 -24.07 -28.49
C THR A 257 11.32 -23.62 -28.27
N ALA A 258 11.81 -23.59 -27.03
CA ALA A 258 13.22 -23.28 -26.75
C ALA A 258 14.19 -24.34 -27.31
N LEU A 259 13.80 -25.62 -27.31
CA LEU A 259 14.56 -26.71 -27.94
C LEU A 259 14.54 -26.59 -29.48
N ARG A 260 13.43 -26.18 -30.09
CA ARG A 260 13.37 -25.87 -31.53
C ARG A 260 14.21 -24.66 -31.90
N ASP A 261 14.09 -23.57 -31.15
CA ASP A 261 14.81 -22.32 -31.40
C ASP A 261 16.33 -22.49 -31.17
N ALA A 262 16.73 -23.38 -30.25
CA ALA A 262 18.12 -23.75 -30.04
C ALA A 262 18.65 -24.77 -31.07
N GLY A 263 17.82 -25.23 -32.03
CA GLY A 263 18.20 -26.26 -33.00
C GLY A 263 18.46 -27.64 -32.38
N LEU A 264 17.98 -27.89 -31.15
CA LEU A 264 18.19 -29.11 -30.37
C LEU A 264 17.10 -30.17 -30.59
N THR A 265 16.20 -29.98 -31.55
CA THR A 265 15.30 -31.05 -32.01
C THR A 265 16.07 -31.99 -32.94
N GLY A 266 16.91 -32.84 -32.36
CA GLY A 266 17.73 -33.75 -33.14
C GLY A 266 18.54 -34.70 -32.28
N THR A 267 17.89 -35.71 -31.69
CA THR A 267 18.45 -37.05 -31.75
C THR A 267 17.61 -37.81 -32.76
N GLN A 268 18.07 -37.72 -34.01
CA GLN A 268 17.78 -38.68 -35.04
C GLN A 268 18.19 -40.03 -34.45
N GLU A 269 17.22 -40.90 -34.11
CA GLU A 269 17.47 -42.33 -33.94
C GLU A 269 18.08 -42.79 -35.25
N ARG A 270 19.40 -42.85 -35.29
CA ARG A 270 20.14 -43.47 -36.38
C ARG A 270 19.83 -44.96 -36.29
N ASP A 271 19.17 -45.44 -37.35
CA ASP A 271 19.19 -46.83 -37.81
C ASP A 271 20.61 -47.41 -37.69
N LEU A 272 20.91 -48.01 -36.54
CA LEU A 272 22.18 -48.70 -36.28
C LEU A 272 21.99 -50.21 -36.15
N PHE A 273 20.79 -50.73 -36.35
CA PHE A 273 20.55 -52.16 -36.38
C PHE A 273 19.61 -52.56 -37.51
N ALA A 274 20.21 -53.24 -38.49
CA ALA A 274 19.63 -54.28 -39.33
C ALA A 274 19.43 -53.94 -40.81
N ASP A 275 20.54 -53.97 -41.55
CA ASP A 275 20.56 -54.60 -42.86
C ASP A 275 21.84 -55.44 -42.98
N GLU A 276 21.74 -56.76 -42.75
CA GLU A 276 22.49 -57.74 -43.55
C GLU A 276 21.96 -59.19 -43.37
N ALA A 277 21.57 -59.77 -44.51
CA ALA A 277 21.68 -61.18 -44.92
C ALA A 277 20.44 -62.10 -44.92
N ALA A 278 19.84 -62.17 -46.11
CA ALA A 278 19.64 -63.37 -46.95
C ALA A 278 18.51 -64.40 -46.61
N GLU A 279 17.50 -64.41 -47.50
CA GLU A 279 16.62 -65.54 -47.88
C GLU A 279 17.41 -66.73 -48.53
N PRO A 280 16.80 -67.88 -48.96
CA PRO A 280 15.41 -68.38 -48.86
C PRO A 280 15.28 -69.89 -48.45
N ALA A 281 14.05 -70.36 -48.17
CA ALA A 281 13.38 -71.47 -48.90
C ALA A 281 12.24 -72.17 -48.12
N THR A 282 11.14 -72.38 -48.86
CA THR A 282 10.19 -73.53 -48.81
C THR A 282 9.38 -73.85 -47.55
N GLY A 283 8.08 -73.56 -47.64
CA GLY A 283 6.99 -74.56 -47.63
C GLY A 283 6.68 -75.32 -46.34
N VAL A 284 5.42 -75.28 -45.91
CA VAL A 284 4.53 -76.44 -45.63
C VAL A 284 3.18 -75.93 -45.13
N GLU A 285 2.12 -76.51 -45.70
CA GLU A 285 0.70 -76.40 -45.36
C GLU A 285 0.38 -76.88 -43.93
N HIS A 286 -0.66 -76.33 -43.28
CA HIS A 286 -1.94 -77.01 -43.02
C HIS A 286 -2.75 -76.43 -41.82
N ALA A 287 -4.08 -76.47 -42.02
CA ALA A 287 -5.16 -76.68 -41.05
C ALA A 287 -5.68 -75.54 -40.14
N THR A 288 -6.81 -74.94 -40.58
CA THR A 288 -8.02 -74.63 -39.79
C THR A 288 -8.73 -75.94 -39.31
N PRO A 289 -9.80 -75.97 -38.46
CA PRO A 289 -10.66 -74.90 -37.88
C PRO A 289 -11.17 -75.04 -36.40
N GLY A 290 -11.66 -73.93 -35.84
CA GLY A 290 -12.85 -73.81 -34.95
C GLY A 290 -12.74 -74.21 -33.46
N PRO A 291 -13.76 -73.93 -32.60
CA PRO A 291 -14.98 -73.12 -32.80
C PRO A 291 -15.19 -71.99 -31.75
N ASP A 292 -16.12 -71.08 -32.08
CA ASP A 292 -16.85 -70.25 -31.10
C ASP A 292 -17.63 -71.13 -30.10
N PRO A 293 -17.86 -70.61 -28.89
CA PRO A 293 -19.25 -70.48 -28.47
C PRO A 293 -19.60 -69.09 -27.92
N ASP A 294 -20.86 -68.80 -28.15
CA ASP A 294 -21.60 -67.55 -28.07
C ASP A 294 -22.32 -67.46 -26.67
N PRO A 295 -23.38 -66.65 -26.44
CA PRO A 295 -23.42 -65.58 -25.44
C PRO A 295 -24.45 -65.78 -24.29
N ILE A 296 -24.30 -65.09 -23.14
CA ILE A 296 -25.37 -64.84 -22.13
C ILE A 296 -25.06 -63.49 -21.43
N GLY A 297 -25.83 -62.40 -21.61
CA GLY A 297 -27.06 -62.04 -20.86
C GLY A 297 -26.72 -61.49 -19.46
N GLY A 298 -27.15 -60.32 -18.96
CA GLY A 298 -28.15 -59.32 -19.34
C GLY A 298 -28.09 -58.13 -18.33
N PRO A 299 -29.06 -57.20 -18.37
CA PRO A 299 -29.03 -55.93 -17.63
C PRO A 299 -29.76 -55.98 -16.26
N GLN A 300 -29.43 -55.02 -15.38
CA GLN A 300 -30.33 -54.43 -14.37
C GLN A 300 -30.26 -52.92 -14.46
#